data_AF-A0A3B9TS11-F1
#
_entry.id   AF-A0A3B9TS11-F1
#
_cell.length_a   1.000
_cell.length_b   1.000
_cell.length_c   1.000
_cell.angle_alpha   90.00
_cell.angle_beta   90.00
_cell.angle_gamma   90.00
#
_symmetry.space_group_name_H-M   'P 1'
#
loop_
_entity.id
_entity.type
_entity.pdbx_description
1 polymer ?
#
loop_
_entity_poly.entity_id
_entity_poly.type
_entity_poly.pdbx_seq_one_letter_code
_entity_poly.pdbx_strand_id
1 'polypeptide(L)'
;TAAVLTTGALVAPVLMKLGVQIHKTAAAIAMGAIYGMIAPPINLPAMIIGGGIDMPYVGFGVPLLLCTIPLAVVTALLLIYPGLKNKVQDEEALEYELRRMERVPMSLRLFLPVGVLVVLLGGSSLFPSVFPSLGMPLEFLIASASAFLTGSRWKPVDTVTEAIDNALPVMGILMGVGMFIQVMTLTGVRGFVVVSALALPAWLLYVGIATSMPLFGAVSAFGSASVLGVPFLLALLGKNEILVGSALSLIAGLGDLMPPTALAGIFAAQVVGEENYFKVLRYCVTPAVLTALWGIAIILGAGYIAGVLY
;
A
#
# COMPACT_ATOMS: atom_id res chain seq x y z
N THR A 1 -2.32 -6.30 3.63
CA THR A 1 -2.40 -7.71 4.12
C THR A 1 -3.69 -8.40 3.71
N ALA A 2 -4.89 -7.87 4.03
CA ALA A 2 -6.17 -8.51 3.67
C ALA A 2 -6.30 -8.85 2.17
N ALA A 3 -5.89 -7.92 1.28
CA ALA A 3 -5.91 -8.15 -0.17
C ALA A 3 -5.01 -9.31 -0.64
N VAL A 4 -3.93 -9.63 0.10
CA VAL A 4 -3.06 -10.78 -0.21
C VAL A 4 -3.78 -12.09 0.11
N LEU A 5 -4.50 -12.13 1.24
CA LEU A 5 -5.21 -13.32 1.70
C LEU A 5 -6.50 -13.60 0.93
N THR A 6 -7.16 -12.56 0.42
CA THR A 6 -8.40 -12.70 -0.36
C THR A 6 -8.11 -12.79 -1.86
N THR A 7 -7.71 -11.68 -2.47
CA THR A 7 -7.47 -11.58 -3.91
C THR A 7 -6.21 -12.34 -4.33
N GLY A 8 -5.15 -12.26 -3.53
CA GLY A 8 -3.92 -13.01 -3.80
C GLY A 8 -4.14 -14.53 -3.83
N ALA A 9 -4.97 -15.06 -2.94
CA ALA A 9 -5.32 -16.49 -2.92
C ALA A 9 -6.14 -16.94 -4.15
N LEU A 10 -6.91 -16.04 -4.76
CA LEU A 10 -7.62 -16.30 -6.01
C LEU A 10 -6.70 -16.23 -7.23
N VAL A 11 -5.79 -15.26 -7.26
CA VAL A 11 -4.92 -14.99 -8.42
C VAL A 11 -3.69 -15.91 -8.45
N ALA A 12 -3.18 -16.34 -7.30
CA ALA A 12 -2.02 -17.24 -7.18
C ALA A 12 -2.15 -18.53 -8.00
N PRO A 13 -3.22 -19.35 -7.87
CA PRO A 13 -3.35 -20.60 -8.61
C PRO A 13 -3.39 -20.37 -10.12
N VAL A 14 -4.08 -19.32 -10.58
CA VAL A 14 -4.17 -18.96 -12.00
C VAL A 14 -2.80 -18.61 -12.56
N LEU A 15 -2.04 -17.74 -11.88
CA LEU A 15 -0.70 -17.36 -12.33
C LEU A 15 0.29 -18.53 -12.36
N MET A 16 0.22 -19.42 -11.37
CA MET A 16 1.06 -20.63 -11.37
C MET A 16 0.72 -21.57 -12.53
N LYS A 17 -0.57 -21.77 -12.82
CA LYS A 17 -1.02 -22.61 -13.95
C LYS A 17 -0.67 -22.01 -15.32
N LEU A 18 -0.61 -20.69 -15.40
CA LEU A 18 -0.11 -19.96 -16.57
C LEU A 18 1.43 -20.05 -16.76
N GLY A 19 2.15 -20.77 -15.88
CA GLY A 19 3.59 -21.01 -16.01
C GLY A 19 4.50 -20.01 -15.27
N VAL A 20 3.93 -19.14 -14.43
CA VAL A 20 4.72 -18.22 -13.59
C VAL A 20 5.31 -19.00 -12.41
N GLN A 21 6.61 -18.82 -12.15
CA GLN A 21 7.29 -19.44 -11.02
C GLN A 21 6.64 -19.03 -9.68
N ILE A 22 6.44 -20.00 -8.78
CA ILE A 22 5.90 -19.83 -7.40
C ILE A 22 6.43 -18.56 -6.72
N HIS A 23 7.75 -18.40 -6.68
CA HIS A 23 8.42 -17.25 -6.05
C HIS A 23 8.07 -15.90 -6.71
N LYS A 24 7.90 -15.86 -8.03
CA LYS A 24 7.53 -14.64 -8.78
C LYS A 24 6.06 -14.31 -8.60
N THR A 25 5.20 -15.32 -8.51
CA THR A 25 3.77 -15.16 -8.20
C THR A 25 3.60 -14.55 -6.81
N ALA A 26 4.29 -15.08 -5.80
CA ALA A 26 4.28 -14.53 -4.44
C ALA A 26 4.82 -13.08 -4.42
N ALA A 27 5.93 -12.81 -5.11
CA ALA A 27 6.49 -11.46 -5.21
C ALA A 27 5.53 -10.48 -5.89
N ALA A 28 4.86 -10.89 -6.97
CA ALA A 28 3.89 -10.05 -7.67
C ALA A 28 2.68 -9.71 -6.80
N ILE A 29 2.17 -10.67 -6.02
CA ILE A 29 1.06 -10.45 -5.09
C ILE A 29 1.50 -9.51 -3.95
N ALA A 30 2.70 -9.71 -3.38
CA ALA A 30 3.22 -8.85 -2.32
C ALA A 30 3.41 -7.40 -2.79
N MET A 31 4.08 -7.20 -3.94
CA MET A 31 4.28 -5.86 -4.52
C MET A 31 2.94 -5.22 -4.91
N GLY A 32 2.01 -5.99 -5.50
CA GLY A 32 0.68 -5.50 -5.87
C GLY A 32 -0.12 -5.04 -4.65
N ALA A 33 0.00 -5.73 -3.51
CA ALA A 33 -0.64 -5.32 -2.27
C ALA A 33 -0.04 -4.02 -1.70
N ILE A 34 1.28 -3.83 -1.80
CA ILE A 34 1.95 -2.60 -1.37
C ILE A 34 1.53 -1.43 -2.25
N TYR A 35 1.56 -1.59 -3.58
CA TYR A 35 1.09 -0.55 -4.49
C TYR A 35 -0.39 -0.23 -4.30
N GLY A 36 -1.22 -1.24 -4.06
CA GLY A 36 -2.64 -1.06 -3.75
C GLY A 36 -2.89 -0.30 -2.45
N MET A 37 -2.01 -0.45 -1.44
CA MET A 37 -2.08 0.31 -0.19
C MET A 37 -1.72 1.79 -0.37
N ILE A 38 -0.85 2.11 -1.34
CA ILE A 38 -0.38 3.48 -1.62
C ILE A 38 -1.29 4.18 -2.64
N ALA A 39 -2.03 3.39 -3.44
CA ALA A 39 -2.91 3.89 -4.47
C ALA A 39 -4.06 4.72 -3.87
N PRO A 40 -4.54 5.75 -4.59
CA PRO A 40 -5.68 6.52 -4.14
C PRO A 40 -6.96 5.68 -4.12
N PRO A 41 -7.99 6.09 -3.35
CA PRO A 41 -8.19 7.42 -2.74
C PRO A 41 -7.53 7.62 -1.37
N ILE A 42 -7.23 6.55 -0.63
CA ILE A 42 -6.78 6.62 0.76
C ILE A 42 -5.36 6.08 0.88
N ASN A 43 -4.44 6.92 1.37
CA ASN A 43 -3.07 6.53 1.68
C ASN A 43 -2.76 6.92 3.13
N LEU A 44 -2.85 5.94 4.03
CA LEU A 44 -2.61 6.14 5.47
C LEU A 44 -1.19 6.66 5.77
N PRO A 45 -0.10 6.11 5.18
CA PRO A 45 1.24 6.69 5.38
C PRO A 45 1.33 8.17 5.00
N ALA A 46 0.75 8.59 3.88
CA ALA A 46 0.74 10.00 3.46
C ALA A 46 -0.08 10.87 4.43
N MET A 47 -1.22 10.37 4.90
CA MET A 47 -2.03 11.07 5.92
C MET A 47 -1.30 11.24 7.25
N ILE A 48 -0.56 10.21 7.70
CA ILE A 48 0.24 10.27 8.94
C ILE A 48 1.35 11.31 8.81
N ILE A 49 2.02 11.37 7.65
CA ILE A 49 3.06 12.35 7.38
C ILE A 49 2.45 13.77 7.33
N GLY A 50 1.34 13.95 6.59
CA GLY A 50 0.65 15.23 6.47
C GLY A 50 0.13 15.75 7.81
N GLY A 51 -0.51 14.89 8.62
CA GLY A 51 -0.96 15.24 9.96
C GLY A 51 0.16 15.58 10.93
N GLY A 52 1.40 15.17 10.66
CA GLY A 52 2.56 15.55 11.47
C GLY A 52 3.12 16.95 11.19
N ILE A 53 2.71 17.57 10.08
CA ILE A 53 3.08 18.95 9.69
C ILE A 53 1.85 19.85 9.48
N ASP A 54 0.68 19.42 9.98
CA ASP A 54 -0.62 20.09 9.81
C ASP A 54 -1.03 20.36 8.35
N MET A 55 -0.58 19.50 7.43
CA MET A 55 -0.91 19.57 6.01
C MET A 55 -2.22 18.80 5.71
N PRO A 56 -3.21 19.41 5.05
CA PRO A 56 -4.45 18.74 4.70
C PRO A 56 -4.23 17.68 3.61
N TYR A 57 -4.90 16.53 3.72
CA TYR A 57 -4.88 15.47 2.70
C TYR A 57 -5.79 15.84 1.51
N VAL A 58 -5.36 16.81 0.70
CA VAL A 58 -6.08 17.29 -0.49
C VAL A 58 -5.11 17.31 -1.67
N GLY A 59 -5.55 16.83 -2.84
CA GLY A 59 -4.73 16.83 -4.06
C GLY A 59 -3.74 15.67 -4.17
N PHE A 60 -3.73 14.72 -3.23
CA PHE A 60 -2.86 13.53 -3.29
C PHE A 60 -3.25 12.52 -4.39
N GLY A 61 -4.46 12.61 -4.96
CA GLY A 61 -4.95 11.63 -5.93
C GLY A 61 -4.03 11.44 -7.14
N VAL A 62 -3.71 12.51 -7.86
CA VAL A 62 -2.87 12.43 -9.07
C VAL A 62 -1.40 12.10 -8.75
N PRO A 63 -0.76 12.73 -7.74
CA PRO A 63 0.57 12.34 -7.28
C PRO A 63 0.70 10.86 -6.89
N LEU A 64 -0.30 10.31 -6.19
CA LEU A 64 -0.30 8.89 -5.80
C LEU A 64 -0.52 7.95 -6.98
N LEU A 65 -1.38 8.29 -7.95
CA LEU A 65 -1.50 7.53 -9.19
C LEU A 65 -0.20 7.51 -9.97
N LEU A 66 0.49 8.64 -10.05
CA LEU A 66 1.77 8.77 -10.75
C LEU A 66 2.87 7.98 -10.03
N CYS A 67 2.81 7.90 -8.71
CA CYS A 67 3.68 7.02 -7.93
C CYS A 67 3.37 5.54 -8.19
N THR A 68 2.10 5.14 -8.23
CA THR A 68 1.71 3.72 -8.13
C THR A 68 1.53 3.03 -9.47
N ILE A 69 0.85 3.64 -10.45
CA ILE A 69 0.50 2.99 -11.72
C ILE A 69 1.74 2.59 -12.54
N PRO A 70 2.71 3.48 -12.81
CA PRO A 70 3.88 3.11 -13.60
C PRO A 70 4.67 1.97 -12.95
N LEU A 71 4.82 2.03 -11.63
CA LEU A 71 5.51 1.00 -10.86
C LEU A 71 4.74 -0.32 -10.85
N ALA A 72 3.43 -0.29 -10.68
CA ALA A 72 2.60 -1.49 -10.73
C ALA A 72 2.68 -2.18 -12.10
N VAL A 73 2.66 -1.41 -13.19
CA VAL A 73 2.80 -1.95 -14.56
C VAL A 73 4.19 -2.53 -14.78
N VAL A 74 5.25 -1.79 -14.45
CA VAL A 74 6.64 -2.25 -14.62
C VAL A 74 6.92 -3.50 -13.80
N THR A 75 6.48 -3.54 -12.54
CA THR A 75 6.67 -4.72 -11.69
C THR A 75 5.86 -5.93 -12.14
N ALA A 76 4.61 -5.72 -12.57
CA ALA A 76 3.81 -6.78 -13.18
C ALA A 76 4.51 -7.33 -14.44
N LEU A 77 5.01 -6.47 -15.32
CA LEU A 77 5.75 -6.90 -16.50
C LEU A 77 7.05 -7.62 -16.13
N LEU A 78 7.83 -7.14 -15.17
CA LEU A 78 9.09 -7.79 -14.80
C LEU A 78 8.90 -9.18 -14.16
N LEU A 79 7.83 -9.36 -13.38
CA LEU A 79 7.61 -10.60 -12.62
C LEU A 79 6.73 -11.61 -13.37
N ILE A 80 5.68 -11.14 -14.05
CA ILE A 80 4.62 -11.97 -14.64
C ILE A 80 4.94 -12.27 -16.11
N TYR A 81 5.37 -11.29 -16.91
CA TYR A 81 5.64 -11.46 -18.35
C TYR A 81 6.65 -12.57 -18.70
N PRO A 82 7.78 -12.74 -17.99
CA PRO A 82 8.73 -13.81 -18.32
C PRO A 82 8.15 -15.20 -18.04
N GLY A 83 7.19 -15.30 -17.12
CA GLY A 83 6.48 -16.53 -16.81
C GLY A 83 5.46 -16.90 -17.89
N LEU A 84 4.68 -15.93 -18.38
CA LEU A 84 3.70 -16.15 -19.46
C LEU A 84 4.33 -16.50 -20.81
N LYS A 85 5.60 -16.15 -21.02
CA LYS A 85 6.32 -16.51 -22.24
C LYS A 85 6.61 -18.01 -22.30
N ASN A 86 6.63 -18.70 -21.16
CA ASN A 86 6.61 -20.15 -21.12
C ASN A 86 5.16 -20.60 -21.34
N LYS A 87 4.93 -21.50 -22.31
CA LYS A 87 3.59 -22.02 -22.62
C LYS A 87 2.85 -22.47 -21.36
N VAL A 88 1.52 -22.31 -21.36
CA VAL A 88 0.60 -22.84 -20.34
C VAL A 88 1.03 -24.26 -20.01
N GLN A 89 1.45 -24.49 -18.75
CA GLN A 89 1.96 -25.79 -18.34
C GLN A 89 0.84 -26.82 -18.18
N ASP A 90 -0.39 -26.36 -17.89
CA ASP A 90 -1.50 -27.23 -17.52
C ASP A 90 -2.86 -26.54 -17.82
N GLU A 91 -3.33 -26.74 -19.05
CA GLU A 91 -4.54 -26.10 -19.61
C GLU A 91 -5.82 -26.67 -19.00
N GLU A 92 -5.84 -27.98 -18.73
CA GLU A 92 -6.98 -28.68 -18.10
C GLU A 92 -7.19 -28.24 -16.64
N ALA A 93 -6.11 -28.11 -15.86
CA ALA A 93 -6.24 -27.64 -14.48
C ALA A 93 -6.56 -26.14 -14.39
N LEU A 94 -6.15 -25.34 -15.38
CA LEU A 94 -6.58 -23.94 -15.49
C LEU A 94 -8.08 -23.88 -15.77
N GLU A 95 -8.60 -24.68 -16.70
CA GLU A 95 -10.02 -24.75 -17.00
C GLU A 95 -10.84 -25.23 -15.79
N TYR A 96 -10.32 -26.18 -15.02
CA TYR A 96 -10.92 -26.62 -13.76
C TYR A 96 -11.01 -25.51 -12.70
N GLU A 97 -9.93 -24.76 -12.48
CA GLU A 97 -9.95 -23.62 -11.55
C GLU A 97 -10.89 -22.50 -12.02
N LEU A 98 -10.89 -22.19 -13.32
CA LEU A 98 -11.82 -21.21 -13.90
C LEU A 98 -13.28 -21.64 -13.71
N ARG A 99 -13.61 -22.92 -13.99
CA ARG A 99 -14.94 -23.48 -13.73
C ARG A 99 -15.28 -23.50 -12.23
N ARG A 100 -14.30 -23.70 -11.34
CA ARG A 100 -14.51 -23.61 -9.89
C ARG A 100 -14.87 -22.19 -9.46
N MET A 101 -14.20 -21.18 -10.01
CA MET A 101 -14.51 -19.76 -9.75
C MET A 101 -15.87 -19.36 -10.33
N GLU A 102 -16.22 -19.86 -11.51
CA GLU A 102 -17.49 -19.60 -12.19
C GLU A 102 -18.71 -20.17 -11.46
N ARG A 103 -18.53 -21.23 -10.65
CA ARG A 103 -19.62 -21.83 -9.84
C ARG A 103 -20.19 -20.89 -8.79
N VAL A 104 -19.52 -19.80 -8.43
CA VAL A 104 -20.05 -18.78 -7.53
C VAL A 104 -20.55 -17.62 -8.38
N PRO A 105 -21.85 -17.53 -8.70
CA PRO A 105 -22.37 -16.45 -9.53
C PRO A 105 -22.18 -15.11 -8.81
N MET A 106 -21.23 -14.31 -9.30
CA MET A 106 -21.05 -12.93 -8.86
C MET A 106 -22.22 -12.10 -9.39
N SER A 107 -23.25 -11.89 -8.57
CA SER A 107 -24.31 -10.93 -8.93
C SER A 107 -23.75 -9.52 -8.88
N LEU A 108 -24.07 -8.69 -9.87
CA LEU A 108 -23.72 -7.26 -9.90
C LEU A 108 -24.10 -6.53 -8.60
N ARG A 109 -25.13 -7.05 -7.90
CA ARG A 109 -25.55 -6.55 -6.58
C ARG A 109 -24.49 -6.72 -5.50
N LEU A 110 -23.65 -7.77 -5.53
CA LEU A 110 -22.53 -7.95 -4.59
C LEU A 110 -21.44 -6.88 -4.69
N PHE A 111 -21.35 -6.20 -5.83
CA PHE A 111 -20.43 -5.08 -6.01
C PHE A 111 -20.98 -3.74 -5.51
N LEU A 112 -22.24 -3.69 -5.07
CA LEU A 112 -22.90 -2.46 -4.66
C LEU A 112 -22.16 -1.73 -3.51
N PRO A 113 -21.65 -2.40 -2.45
CA PRO A 113 -20.85 -1.75 -1.41
C PRO A 113 -19.55 -1.14 -1.93
N VAL A 114 -18.87 -1.85 -2.84
CA VAL A 114 -17.64 -1.36 -3.47
C VAL A 114 -17.94 -0.18 -4.39
N GLY A 115 -19.01 -0.26 -5.17
CA GLY A 115 -19.46 0.83 -6.05
C GLY A 115 -19.82 2.09 -5.28
N VAL A 116 -20.60 1.96 -4.21
CA VAL A 116 -20.95 3.09 -3.31
C VAL A 116 -19.69 3.70 -2.70
N LEU A 117 -18.75 2.87 -2.24
CA LEU A 117 -17.48 3.34 -1.68
C LEU A 117 -16.64 4.13 -2.71
N VAL A 118 -16.53 3.60 -3.94
CA VAL A 118 -15.81 4.27 -5.04
C VAL A 118 -16.48 5.59 -5.42
N VAL A 119 -17.81 5.64 -5.44
CA VAL A 119 -18.54 6.89 -5.74
C VAL A 119 -18.37 7.91 -4.61
N LEU A 120 -18.45 7.50 -3.35
CA LEU A 120 -18.30 8.42 -2.21
C LEU A 120 -16.87 8.96 -2.12
N LEU A 121 -15.86 8.09 -2.13
CA LEU A 121 -14.46 8.49 -2.04
C LEU A 121 -13.96 9.17 -3.31
N GLY A 122 -14.35 8.64 -4.48
CA GLY A 122 -13.96 9.20 -5.77
C GLY A 122 -14.67 10.52 -6.06
N GLY A 123 -15.95 10.64 -5.70
CA GLY A 123 -16.73 11.86 -5.83
C GLY A 123 -16.20 12.98 -4.96
N SER A 124 -15.90 12.71 -3.68
CA SER A 124 -15.30 13.69 -2.77
C SER A 124 -13.87 14.08 -3.17
N SER A 125 -13.11 13.16 -3.76
CA SER A 125 -11.74 13.42 -4.23
C SER A 125 -11.66 14.17 -5.57
N LEU A 126 -12.57 13.90 -6.52
CA LEU A 126 -12.54 14.47 -7.88
C LEU A 126 -13.37 15.77 -8.01
N PHE A 127 -14.43 15.94 -7.21
CA PHE A 127 -15.30 17.11 -7.26
C PHE A 127 -15.54 17.70 -5.85
N PRO A 128 -14.52 18.28 -5.19
CA PRO A 128 -14.63 18.80 -3.83
C PRO A 128 -15.65 19.95 -3.69
N SER A 129 -15.94 20.66 -4.79
CA SER A 129 -16.88 21.78 -4.83
C SER A 129 -18.35 21.36 -4.88
N VAL A 130 -18.65 20.12 -5.27
CA VAL A 130 -20.03 19.59 -5.42
C VAL A 130 -20.33 18.54 -4.34
N PHE A 131 -19.33 17.79 -3.91
CA PHE A 131 -19.43 16.79 -2.85
C PHE A 131 -18.51 17.13 -1.68
N PRO A 132 -19.05 17.72 -0.59
CA PRO A 132 -18.29 17.91 0.64
C PRO A 132 -17.89 16.54 1.20
N SER A 133 -16.63 16.39 1.61
CA SER A 133 -16.18 15.18 2.30
C SER A 133 -16.95 15.02 3.60
N LEU A 134 -17.74 13.96 3.70
CA LEU A 134 -18.54 13.63 4.89
C LEU A 134 -17.68 13.02 6.03
N GLY A 135 -16.38 12.87 5.78
CA GLY A 135 -15.42 12.19 6.63
C GLY A 135 -15.31 10.71 6.28
N MET A 136 -14.07 10.21 6.15
CA MET A 136 -13.81 8.81 5.76
C MET A 136 -14.60 7.78 6.58
N PRO A 137 -14.73 7.89 7.93
CA PRO A 137 -15.51 6.91 8.70
C PRO A 137 -16.98 6.83 8.26
N LEU A 138 -17.60 7.97 7.92
CA LEU A 138 -19.00 8.01 7.49
C LEU A 138 -19.16 7.40 6.10
N GLU A 139 -18.22 7.66 5.19
CA GLU A 139 -18.21 7.09 3.84
C GLU A 139 -18.12 5.56 3.87
N PHE A 140 -17.26 5.00 4.73
CA PHE A 140 -17.19 3.54 4.96
C PHE A 140 -18.44 2.98 5.63
N LEU A 141 -19.07 3.73 6.54
CA LEU A 141 -20.32 3.32 7.19
C LEU A 141 -21.48 3.27 6.18
N ILE A 142 -21.60 4.26 5.30
CA ILE A 142 -22.63 4.27 4.24
C ILE A 142 -22.37 3.14 3.23
N ALA A 143 -21.11 2.94 2.82
CA ALA A 143 -20.75 1.85 1.93
C ALA A 143 -21.07 0.48 2.54
N SER A 144 -20.71 0.24 3.81
CA SER A 144 -21.05 -1.00 4.51
C SER A 144 -22.56 -1.15 4.74
N ALA A 145 -23.30 -0.07 5.01
CA ALA A 145 -24.76 -0.11 5.13
C ALA A 145 -25.44 -0.53 3.81
N SER A 146 -24.86 -0.18 2.67
CA SER A 146 -25.36 -0.64 1.38
C SER A 146 -25.22 -2.17 1.19
N ALA A 147 -24.39 -2.85 2.00
CA ALA A 147 -24.28 -4.31 2.00
C ALA A 147 -25.57 -5.02 2.47
N PHE A 148 -26.47 -4.32 3.18
CA PHE A 148 -27.80 -4.84 3.51
C PHE A 148 -28.73 -4.93 2.29
N LEU A 149 -28.49 -4.10 1.25
CA LEU A 149 -29.30 -4.03 0.02
C LEU A 149 -28.90 -5.08 -1.02
N THR A 150 -27.77 -5.76 -0.80
CA THR A 150 -27.17 -6.76 -1.70
C THR A 150 -28.03 -8.01 -1.90
N GLY A 151 -28.98 -8.28 -1.00
CA GLY A 151 -29.91 -9.41 -1.07
C GLY A 151 -29.30 -10.78 -0.71
N SER A 152 -28.02 -10.84 -0.34
CA SER A 152 -27.38 -12.05 0.20
C SER A 152 -27.69 -12.18 1.70
N ARG A 153 -27.93 -13.41 2.18
CA ARG A 153 -28.10 -13.68 3.61
C ARG A 153 -26.73 -13.78 4.26
N TRP A 154 -26.38 -12.80 5.07
CA TRP A 154 -25.19 -12.81 5.93
C TRP A 154 -25.61 -12.50 7.37
N LYS A 155 -24.77 -12.88 8.34
CA LYS A 155 -25.01 -12.62 9.76
C LYS A 155 -24.23 -11.36 10.16
N PRO A 156 -24.91 -10.21 10.37
CA PRO A 156 -24.21 -8.93 10.53
C PRO A 156 -23.31 -8.89 11.76
N VAL A 157 -23.77 -9.47 12.87
CA VAL A 157 -23.03 -9.48 14.14
C VAL A 157 -21.75 -10.30 14.02
N ASP A 158 -21.85 -11.51 13.46
CA ASP A 158 -20.70 -12.41 13.28
C ASP A 158 -19.65 -11.75 12.35
N THR A 159 -20.10 -11.16 11.23
CA THR A 159 -19.19 -10.49 10.29
C THR A 159 -18.54 -9.23 10.87
N VAL A 160 -19.26 -8.44 11.67
CA VAL A 160 -18.66 -7.28 12.35
C VAL A 160 -17.63 -7.74 13.38
N THR A 161 -17.93 -8.80 14.15
CA THR A 161 -17.01 -9.35 15.14
C THR A 161 -15.75 -9.88 14.47
N GLU A 162 -15.90 -10.64 13.39
CA GLU A 162 -14.79 -11.16 12.58
C GLU A 162 -13.96 -10.02 11.96
N ALA A 163 -14.60 -8.94 11.50
CA ALA A 163 -13.90 -7.77 10.98
C ALA A 163 -13.07 -7.06 12.06
N ILE A 164 -13.60 -6.95 13.28
CA ILE A 164 -12.87 -6.40 14.43
C ILE A 164 -11.70 -7.31 14.81
N ASP A 165 -11.91 -8.62 14.89
CA ASP A 165 -10.86 -9.58 15.23
C ASP A 165 -9.71 -9.55 14.21
N ASN A 166 -10.02 -9.40 12.92
CA ASN A 166 -9.02 -9.22 11.87
C ASN A 166 -8.27 -7.88 11.97
N ALA A 167 -8.87 -6.85 12.58
CA ALA A 167 -8.25 -5.54 12.77
C ALA A 167 -7.42 -5.43 14.07
N LEU A 168 -7.71 -6.24 15.10
CA LEU A 168 -7.02 -6.22 16.39
C LEU A 168 -5.49 -6.32 16.28
N PRO A 169 -4.89 -7.23 15.47
CA PRO A 169 -3.45 -7.30 15.34
C PRO A 169 -2.82 -6.01 14.79
N VAL A 170 -3.47 -5.38 13.81
CA VAL A 170 -2.99 -4.13 13.21
C VAL A 170 -3.10 -2.99 14.23
N MET A 171 -4.22 -2.90 14.96
CA MET A 171 -4.40 -1.92 16.02
C MET A 171 -3.37 -2.10 17.15
N GLY A 172 -3.04 -3.34 17.51
CA GLY A 172 -2.00 -3.64 18.50
C GLY A 172 -0.61 -3.16 18.08
N ILE A 173 -0.23 -3.39 16.81
CA ILE A 173 1.04 -2.87 16.25
C ILE A 173 1.05 -1.34 16.26
N LEU A 174 -0.04 -0.70 15.81
CA LEU A 174 -0.15 0.76 15.79
C LEU A 174 -0.09 1.37 17.20
N MET A 175 -0.68 0.71 18.20
CA MET A 175 -0.59 1.13 19.59
C MET A 175 0.86 1.07 20.11
N GLY A 176 1.57 -0.03 19.84
CA GLY A 176 2.98 -0.17 20.21
C GLY A 176 3.87 0.90 19.56
N VAL A 177 3.68 1.11 18.26
CA VAL A 177 4.36 2.17 17.50
C VAL A 177 4.02 3.56 18.06
N GLY A 178 2.75 3.82 18.38
CA GLY A 178 2.31 5.09 18.98
C GLY A 178 2.99 5.36 20.31
N MET A 179 3.02 4.38 21.22
CA MET A 179 3.72 4.50 22.50
C MET A 179 5.22 4.77 22.30
N PHE A 180 5.86 4.06 21.38
CA PHE A 180 7.27 4.27 21.04
C PHE A 180 7.54 5.70 20.55
N ILE A 181 6.69 6.24 19.67
CA ILE A 181 6.78 7.61 19.18
C ILE A 181 6.63 8.63 20.31
N GLN A 182 5.70 8.39 21.23
CA GLN A 182 5.51 9.28 22.37
C GLN A 182 6.73 9.27 23.29
N VAL A 183 7.33 8.11 23.56
CA VAL A 183 8.58 8.01 24.34
C VAL A 183 9.73 8.72 23.62
N MET A 184 9.89 8.54 22.31
CA MET A 184 10.91 9.28 21.53
C MET A 184 10.68 10.79 21.52
N THR A 185 9.42 11.22 21.55
CA THR A 185 9.06 12.64 21.63
C THR A 185 9.41 13.19 23.01
N LEU A 186 9.05 12.48 24.08
CA LEU A 186 9.34 12.85 25.47
C LEU A 186 10.84 12.88 25.78
N THR A 187 11.62 11.95 25.21
CA THR A 187 13.09 11.89 25.41
C THR A 187 13.86 12.85 24.51
N GLY A 188 13.18 13.56 23.59
CA GLY A 188 13.82 14.47 22.63
C GLY A 188 14.51 13.76 21.45
N VAL A 189 14.54 12.43 21.41
CA VAL A 189 15.13 11.64 20.32
C VAL A 189 14.48 11.97 18.98
N ARG A 190 13.16 12.14 18.95
CA ARG A 190 12.44 12.55 17.72
C ARG A 190 12.94 13.90 17.22
N GLY A 191 13.14 14.87 18.11
CA GLY A 191 13.69 16.19 17.77
C GLY A 191 15.13 16.10 17.28
N PHE A 192 15.96 15.27 17.90
CA PHE A 192 17.33 15.01 17.46
C PHE A 192 17.38 14.44 16.03
N VAL A 193 16.49 13.50 15.70
CA VAL A 193 16.38 12.95 14.33
C VAL A 193 15.97 14.03 13.33
N VAL A 194 15.04 14.92 13.69
CA VAL A 194 14.64 16.07 12.84
C VAL A 194 15.82 17.00 12.58
N VAL A 195 16.51 17.44 13.63
CA VAL A 195 17.66 18.35 13.50
C VAL A 195 18.78 17.69 12.71
N SER A 196 19.06 16.42 12.97
CA SER A 196 20.07 15.66 12.23
C SER A 196 19.71 15.53 10.75
N ALA A 197 18.44 15.24 10.42
CA ALA A 197 17.97 15.15 9.04
C ALA A 197 18.10 16.50 8.31
N LEU A 198 17.78 17.62 8.99
CA LEU A 198 17.96 18.97 8.46
C LEU A 198 19.43 19.35 8.25
N ALA A 199 20.33 18.79 9.05
CA ALA A 199 21.77 19.05 8.95
C ALA A 199 22.46 18.19 7.86
N LEU A 200 21.78 17.21 7.27
CA LEU A 200 22.37 16.36 6.23
C LEU A 200 22.53 17.14 4.91
N PRO A 201 23.66 16.96 4.20
CA PRO A 201 23.79 17.46 2.84
C PRO A 201 22.79 16.75 1.93
N ALA A 202 22.26 17.46 0.92
CA ALA A 202 21.12 17.04 0.11
C ALA A 202 21.25 15.60 -0.46
N TRP A 203 22.44 15.19 -0.91
CA TRP A 203 22.68 13.84 -1.43
C TRP A 203 22.52 12.76 -0.37
N LEU A 204 22.98 13.02 0.86
CA LEU A 204 22.95 12.08 1.98
C LEU A 204 21.54 11.96 2.56
N LEU A 205 20.75 13.03 2.45
CA LEU A 205 19.32 13.03 2.78
C LEU A 205 18.55 12.04 1.88
N TYR A 206 18.78 12.05 0.55
CA TYR A 206 18.09 11.11 -0.35
C TYR A 206 18.49 9.65 -0.11
N VAL A 207 19.77 9.39 0.15
CA VAL A 207 20.25 8.05 0.52
C VAL A 207 19.66 7.62 1.88
N GLY A 208 19.58 8.56 2.83
CA GLY A 208 18.91 8.39 4.11
C GLY A 208 17.46 7.95 3.92
N ILE A 209 16.65 8.72 3.18
CA ILE A 209 15.25 8.37 2.90
C ILE A 209 15.12 6.96 2.32
N ALA A 210 15.93 6.63 1.30
CA ALA A 210 15.84 5.34 0.61
C ALA A 210 16.25 4.13 1.46
N THR A 211 17.03 4.34 2.51
CA THR A 211 17.53 3.26 3.37
C THR A 211 16.86 3.26 4.74
N SER A 212 16.82 4.39 5.44
CA SER A 212 16.28 4.49 6.78
C SER A 212 14.77 4.33 6.83
N MET A 213 14.00 4.84 5.85
CA MET A 213 12.55 4.68 5.88
C MET A 213 12.11 3.22 5.69
N PRO A 214 12.58 2.47 4.66
CA PRO A 214 12.23 1.06 4.55
C PRO A 214 12.72 0.24 5.74
N LEU A 215 13.90 0.56 6.28
CA LEU A 215 14.49 -0.17 7.41
C LEU A 215 13.74 0.09 8.73
N PHE A 216 13.26 1.31 8.99
CA PHE A 216 12.31 1.56 10.08
C PHE A 216 10.94 0.94 9.81
N GLY A 217 10.58 0.84 8.53
CA GLY A 217 9.41 0.14 8.05
C GLY A 217 9.37 -1.35 8.43
N ALA A 218 10.53 -1.95 8.72
CA ALA A 218 10.66 -3.29 9.30
C ALA A 218 9.97 -3.44 10.66
N VAL A 219 9.77 -2.34 11.41
CA VAL A 219 8.94 -2.33 12.62
C VAL A 219 7.47 -2.13 12.23
N SER A 220 7.22 -1.13 11.39
CA SER A 220 5.92 -0.87 10.77
C SER A 220 6.07 0.20 9.70
N ALA A 221 5.48 0.00 8.52
CA ALA A 221 5.40 1.03 7.47
C ALA A 221 4.73 2.32 7.99
N PHE A 222 3.69 2.20 8.83
CA PHE A 222 3.01 3.33 9.46
C PHE A 222 3.90 4.03 10.50
N GLY A 223 4.68 3.26 11.26
CA GLY A 223 5.66 3.80 12.21
C GLY A 223 6.77 4.59 11.52
N SER A 224 7.31 4.06 10.42
CA SER A 224 8.28 4.79 9.62
C SER A 224 7.72 6.11 9.09
N ALA A 225 6.48 6.12 8.60
CA ALA A 225 5.82 7.33 8.13
C ALA A 225 5.70 8.39 9.24
N SER A 226 5.33 7.98 10.46
CA SER A 226 5.16 8.91 11.58
C SER A 226 6.49 9.41 12.18
N VAL A 227 7.49 8.54 12.31
CA VAL A 227 8.77 8.86 12.95
C VAL A 227 9.69 9.64 12.02
N LEU A 228 9.89 9.12 10.81
CA LEU A 228 10.90 9.61 9.87
C LEU A 228 10.29 10.46 8.75
N GLY A 229 9.05 10.15 8.33
CA GLY A 229 8.42 10.84 7.21
C GLY A 229 8.21 12.33 7.48
N VAL A 230 7.81 12.70 8.70
CA VAL A 230 7.65 14.10 9.13
C VAL A 230 9.00 14.87 9.06
N PRO A 231 10.08 14.42 9.73
CA PRO A 231 11.41 15.03 9.59
C PRO A 231 11.89 15.21 8.15
N PHE A 232 11.75 14.17 7.32
CA PHE A 232 12.23 14.21 5.94
C PHE A 232 11.40 15.12 5.06
N LEU A 233 10.08 15.20 5.28
CA LEU A 233 9.23 16.16 4.59
C LEU A 233 9.61 17.60 5.00
N LEU A 234 9.85 17.85 6.29
CA LEU A 234 10.31 19.14 6.80
C LEU A 234 11.68 19.54 6.22
N ALA A 235 12.59 18.58 6.05
CA ALA A 235 13.90 18.84 5.45
C ALA A 235 13.85 19.06 3.93
N LEU A 236 12.72 18.73 3.29
CA LEU A 236 12.46 18.94 1.86
C LEU A 236 11.45 20.06 1.61
N LEU A 237 11.17 20.90 2.61
CA LEU A 237 10.35 22.10 2.46
C LEU A 237 10.94 23.03 1.40
N GLY A 238 10.06 23.62 0.59
CA GLY A 238 10.43 24.39 -0.61
C GLY A 238 10.23 23.64 -1.93
N LYS A 239 9.89 22.35 -1.88
CA LYS A 239 9.32 21.57 -3.00
C LYS A 239 7.83 21.36 -2.77
N ASN A 240 7.10 20.89 -3.79
CA ASN A 240 5.68 20.57 -3.63
C ASN A 240 5.48 19.47 -2.57
N GLU A 241 4.95 19.87 -1.42
CA GLU A 241 4.79 19.03 -0.23
C GLU A 241 3.88 17.82 -0.47
N ILE A 242 2.86 17.97 -1.33
CA ILE A 242 1.96 16.87 -1.71
C ILE A 242 2.75 15.79 -2.43
N LEU A 243 3.55 16.19 -3.41
CA LEU A 243 4.32 15.27 -4.24
C LEU A 243 5.46 14.60 -3.46
N VAL A 244 6.14 15.35 -2.60
CA VAL A 244 7.17 14.79 -1.70
C VAL A 244 6.52 13.85 -0.67
N GLY A 245 5.39 14.24 -0.07
CA GLY A 245 4.63 13.39 0.85
C GLY A 245 4.17 12.08 0.20
N SER A 246 3.69 12.13 -1.04
CA SER A 246 3.36 10.94 -1.84
C SER A 246 4.57 10.04 -2.06
N ALA A 247 5.73 10.60 -2.43
CA ALA A 247 6.94 9.81 -2.64
C ALA A 247 7.49 9.20 -1.34
N LEU A 248 7.45 9.94 -0.23
CA LEU A 248 7.83 9.43 1.09
C LEU A 248 6.87 8.32 1.54
N SER A 249 5.57 8.44 1.26
CA SER A 249 4.58 7.39 1.55
C SER A 249 4.85 6.10 0.76
N LEU A 250 5.29 6.23 -0.49
CA LEU A 250 5.67 5.11 -1.35
C LEU A 250 6.89 4.38 -0.79
N ILE A 251 7.91 5.12 -0.39
CA ILE A 251 9.14 4.56 0.20
C ILE A 251 8.86 3.94 1.58
N ALA A 252 8.01 4.57 2.39
CA ALA A 252 7.56 4.01 3.67
C ALA A 252 6.84 2.67 3.49
N GLY A 253 6.03 2.54 2.42
CA GLY A 253 5.32 1.30 2.10
C GLY A 253 6.23 0.11 1.75
N LEU A 254 7.48 0.36 1.32
CA LEU A 254 8.48 -0.71 1.15
C LEU A 254 8.88 -1.37 2.47
N GLY A 255 8.59 -0.71 3.59
CA GLY A 255 8.74 -1.28 4.92
C GLY A 255 8.06 -2.64 5.11
N ASP A 256 6.92 -2.85 4.45
CA ASP A 256 6.15 -4.11 4.51
C ASP A 256 6.86 -5.31 3.84
N LEU A 257 8.03 -5.10 3.23
CA LEU A 257 8.94 -6.14 2.71
C LEU A 257 10.14 -6.40 3.62
N MET A 258 10.43 -5.54 4.59
CA MET A 258 11.60 -5.71 5.45
C MET A 258 11.33 -6.69 6.60
N PRO A 259 12.21 -7.69 6.84
CA PRO A 259 12.11 -8.53 8.04
C PRO A 259 12.31 -7.67 9.30
N PRO A 260 11.59 -7.92 10.43
CA PRO A 260 10.79 -9.10 10.77
C PRO A 260 9.27 -9.00 10.48
N THR A 261 8.73 -7.80 10.26
CA THR A 261 7.27 -7.59 10.12
C THR A 261 6.78 -7.67 8.68
N ALA A 262 7.51 -8.32 7.77
CA ALA A 262 7.19 -8.39 6.33
C ALA A 262 5.86 -9.10 6.01
N LEU A 263 4.73 -8.58 6.48
CA LEU A 263 3.42 -9.22 6.48
C LEU A 263 2.97 -9.49 5.05
N ALA A 264 3.12 -8.50 4.15
CA ALA A 264 2.80 -8.67 2.74
C ALA A 264 3.59 -9.82 2.10
N GLY A 265 4.89 -9.90 2.42
CA GLY A 265 5.79 -10.93 1.92
C GLY A 265 5.56 -12.32 2.50
N ILE A 266 5.36 -12.42 3.81
CA ILE A 266 5.12 -13.68 4.53
C ILE A 266 3.75 -14.26 4.14
N PHE A 267 2.70 -13.44 4.12
CA PHE A 267 1.37 -13.91 3.70
C PHE A 267 1.37 -14.30 2.21
N ALA A 268 2.10 -13.58 1.35
CA ALA A 268 2.22 -13.99 -0.04
C ALA A 268 2.97 -15.33 -0.18
N ALA A 269 4.02 -15.57 0.61
CA ALA A 269 4.71 -16.86 0.63
C ALA A 269 3.79 -18.00 1.09
N GLN A 270 2.98 -17.77 2.13
CA GLN A 270 1.99 -18.72 2.63
C GLN A 270 0.91 -19.04 1.59
N VAL A 271 0.41 -18.04 0.86
CA VAL A 271 -0.61 -18.22 -0.18
C VAL A 271 -0.12 -19.12 -1.31
N VAL A 272 1.18 -19.10 -1.62
CA VAL A 272 1.78 -19.91 -2.68
C VAL A 272 2.43 -21.19 -2.12
N GLY A 273 2.35 -21.43 -0.81
CA GLY A 273 2.87 -22.65 -0.16
C GLY A 273 4.40 -22.72 -0.05
N GLU A 274 5.12 -21.61 -0.15
CA GLU A 274 6.58 -21.57 0.03
C GLU A 274 6.91 -21.22 1.49
N GLU A 275 7.58 -22.12 2.20
CA GLU A 275 7.96 -21.92 3.61
C GLU A 275 9.08 -20.86 3.77
N ASN A 276 9.90 -20.68 2.74
CA ASN A 276 11.08 -19.81 2.81
C ASN A 276 10.81 -18.42 2.19
N TYR A 277 10.32 -17.50 3.03
CA TYR A 277 10.11 -16.09 2.68
C TYR A 277 11.33 -15.42 2.03
N PHE A 278 12.56 -15.75 2.46
CA PHE A 278 13.77 -15.12 1.91
C PHE A 278 13.97 -15.37 0.42
N LYS A 279 13.49 -16.51 -0.10
CA LYS A 279 13.52 -16.77 -1.54
C LYS A 279 12.58 -15.82 -2.29
N VAL A 280 11.38 -15.56 -1.75
CA VAL A 280 10.42 -14.60 -2.30
C VAL A 280 10.99 -13.18 -2.20
N LEU A 281 11.55 -12.81 -1.06
CA LEU A 281 12.17 -11.50 -0.85
C LEU A 281 13.25 -11.21 -1.88
N ARG A 282 14.09 -12.19 -2.26
CA ARG A 282 15.12 -12.01 -3.30
C ARG A 282 14.54 -11.56 -4.65
N TYR A 283 13.34 -12.02 -5.00
CA TYR A 283 12.61 -11.56 -6.19
C TYR A 283 11.87 -10.24 -5.97
N CYS A 284 11.60 -9.86 -4.71
CA CYS A 284 11.07 -8.54 -4.34
C CYS A 284 12.16 -7.46 -4.26
N VAL A 285 13.44 -7.80 -4.11
CA VAL A 285 14.53 -6.79 -4.02
C VAL A 285 14.61 -5.94 -5.28
N THR A 286 14.56 -6.54 -6.46
CA THR A 286 14.60 -5.80 -7.74
C THR A 286 13.45 -4.78 -7.87
N PRO A 287 12.17 -5.15 -7.66
CA PRO A 287 11.09 -4.17 -7.70
C PRO A 287 11.15 -3.18 -6.53
N ALA A 288 11.66 -3.56 -5.35
CA ALA A 288 11.85 -2.67 -4.19
C ALA A 288 12.91 -1.58 -4.44
N VAL A 289 14.03 -1.94 -5.07
CA VAL A 289 15.06 -0.95 -5.45
C VAL A 289 14.52 0.00 -6.51
N LEU A 290 13.78 -0.52 -7.49
CA LEU A 290 13.18 0.31 -8.55
C LEU A 290 12.15 1.28 -7.98
N THR A 291 11.39 0.87 -6.96
CA THR A 291 10.45 1.76 -6.22
C THR A 291 11.16 2.83 -5.43
N ALA A 292 12.23 2.48 -4.71
CA ALA A 292 13.02 3.45 -3.96
C ALA A 292 13.64 4.50 -4.90
N LEU A 293 14.20 4.07 -6.03
CA LEU A 293 14.74 4.96 -7.06
C LEU A 293 13.65 5.85 -7.67
N TRP A 294 12.47 5.31 -7.94
CA TRP A 294 11.34 6.09 -8.46
C TRP A 294 10.83 7.13 -7.46
N GLY A 295 10.73 6.76 -6.18
CA GLY A 295 10.38 7.69 -5.11
C GLY A 295 11.39 8.84 -5.03
N ILE A 296 12.70 8.56 -5.07
CA ILE A 296 13.73 9.60 -5.12
C ILE A 296 13.61 10.45 -6.38
N ALA A 297 13.39 9.84 -7.55
CA ALA A 297 13.23 10.56 -8.81
C ALA A 297 12.05 11.54 -8.78
N ILE A 298 10.94 11.15 -8.16
CA ILE A 298 9.77 12.03 -7.95
C ILE A 298 10.14 13.19 -7.01
N ILE A 299 10.88 12.94 -5.93
CA ILE A 299 11.32 14.00 -5.00
C ILE A 299 12.28 14.98 -5.71
N LEU A 300 13.17 14.49 -6.56
CA LEU A 300 14.08 15.32 -7.35
C LEU A 300 13.34 16.14 -8.41
N GLY A 301 12.40 15.51 -9.12
CA GLY A 301 11.57 16.12 -10.14
C GLY A 301 10.41 16.95 -9.59
N ALA A 302 10.25 17.07 -8.27
CA ALA A 302 9.04 17.60 -7.67
C ALA A 302 8.69 19.02 -8.13
N GLY A 303 9.69 19.86 -8.40
CA GLY A 303 9.47 21.21 -8.93
C GLY A 303 9.00 21.23 -10.39
N TYR A 304 9.51 20.34 -11.23
CA TYR A 304 9.12 20.25 -12.64
C TYR A 304 7.77 19.55 -12.82
N ILE A 305 7.56 18.46 -12.08
CA ILE A 305 6.33 17.67 -12.11
C ILE A 305 5.17 18.51 -11.54
N ALA A 306 5.39 19.29 -10.48
CA ALA A 306 4.38 20.20 -9.95
C ALA A 306 3.97 21.27 -10.97
N GLY A 307 4.91 21.86 -11.72
CA GLY A 307 4.60 22.85 -12.75
C GLY A 307 3.92 22.29 -14.02
N VAL A 308 3.82 20.96 -14.16
CA VAL A 308 3.05 20.30 -15.22
C VAL A 308 1.67 19.86 -14.70
N LEU A 309 1.53 19.67 -13.39
CA LEU A 309 0.31 19.19 -12.73
C LEU A 309 -0.59 20.31 -12.17
N TYR A 310 -0.01 21.48 -11.87
CA TYR A 310 -0.66 22.68 -11.33
C TYR A 310 -0.23 23.91 -12.12
#